data_AF-A0A1M6LZG7-F1
#
_entry.id   AF-A0A1M6LZG7-F1
#
_cell.length_a   1.000
_cell.length_b   1.000
_cell.length_c   1.000
_cell.angle_alpha   90.00
_cell.angle_beta   90.00
_cell.angle_gamma   90.00
#
_symmetry.space_group_name_H-M   'P 1'
#
loop_
_entity.id
_entity.type
_entity.pdbx_description
1 polymer ?
#
loop_
_entity_poly.entity_id
_entity_poly.type
_entity_poly.pdbx_seq_one_letter_code
_entity_poly.pdbx_strand_id
1 'polypeptide(L)'
;MSAWDIDPARVGGVLETTLGHLGDEEGGSGLTRGLTRLETHLGNAVEESGSGIVSEALGRFAEHYFGVLGGMAETTLRAVGGAYEATNHYVAGNLEMAAQAQLNAGREPATEATPSAGGGQRPHYR
;
A
#
# COMPACT_ATOMS: atom_id res chain seq x y z
N MET A 1 -15.68 -30.96 -0.05
CA MET A 1 -16.24 -29.68 0.40
C MET A 1 -15.15 -28.65 0.24
N SER A 2 -15.37 -27.57 -0.51
CA SER A 2 -14.43 -26.45 -0.49
C SER A 2 -14.25 -26.02 0.96
N ALA A 3 -13.02 -25.86 1.44
CA ALA A 3 -12.76 -25.40 2.80
C ALA A 3 -13.25 -23.95 3.07
N TRP A 4 -13.88 -23.35 2.07
CA TRP A 4 -14.37 -21.99 2.05
C TRP A 4 -15.88 -22.03 2.22
N ASP A 5 -16.34 -21.42 3.31
CA ASP A 5 -17.74 -21.11 3.62
C ASP A 5 -17.80 -19.61 3.91
N ILE A 6 -17.72 -18.81 2.82
CA ILE A 6 -17.72 -17.35 2.90
C ILE A 6 -19.07 -16.80 2.46
N ASP A 7 -19.52 -15.75 3.14
CA ASP A 7 -20.67 -14.92 2.75
C ASP A 7 -20.14 -13.73 1.92
N PRO A 8 -20.33 -13.73 0.58
CA PRO A 8 -19.75 -12.69 -0.28
C PRO A 8 -20.25 -11.29 0.05
N ALA A 9 -21.50 -11.15 0.49
CA ALA A 9 -22.06 -9.85 0.84
C ALA A 9 -21.41 -9.29 2.11
N ARG A 10 -21.19 -10.14 3.12
CA ARG A 10 -20.44 -9.74 4.32
C ARG A 10 -18.99 -9.42 4.02
N VAL A 11 -18.34 -10.16 3.13
CA VAL A 11 -16.97 -9.83 2.70
C VAL A 11 -16.93 -8.44 2.08
N GLY A 12 -17.86 -8.13 1.18
CA GLY A 12 -17.98 -6.78 0.59
C GLY A 12 -18.04 -5.67 1.62
N GLY A 13 -18.89 -5.81 2.66
CA GLY A 13 -18.98 -4.82 3.73
C GLY A 13 -17.70 -4.66 4.56
N VAL A 14 -16.96 -5.75 4.80
CA VAL A 14 -15.65 -5.69 5.49
C VAL A 14 -14.61 -4.97 4.62
N LEU A 15 -14.59 -5.25 3.32
CA LEU A 15 -13.67 -4.60 2.38
C LEU A 15 -13.95 -3.09 2.29
N GLU A 16 -15.22 -2.70 2.18
CA GLU A 16 -15.65 -1.30 2.18
C GLU A 16 -15.27 -0.59 3.48
N THR A 17 -15.51 -1.23 4.64
CA THR A 17 -15.10 -0.69 5.95
C THR A 17 -13.59 -0.48 6.01
N THR A 18 -12.81 -1.44 5.49
CA THR A 18 -11.35 -1.36 5.46
C THR A 18 -10.87 -0.21 4.58
N LEU A 19 -11.46 -0.03 3.39
CA LEU A 19 -11.19 1.13 2.53
C LEU A 19 -11.58 2.45 3.20
N GLY A 20 -12.67 2.47 3.96
CA GLY A 20 -13.09 3.63 4.74
C GLY A 20 -12.05 4.11 5.76
N HIS A 21 -11.16 3.23 6.25
CA HIS A 21 -10.05 3.63 7.11
C HIS A 21 -8.94 4.39 6.36
N LEU A 22 -8.77 4.17 5.06
CA LEU A 22 -7.87 5.00 4.24
C LEU A 22 -8.39 6.44 4.15
N GLY A 23 -9.71 6.61 4.15
CA GLY A 23 -10.38 7.90 4.08
C GLY A 23 -10.85 8.22 2.67
N ASP A 24 -11.33 9.44 2.51
CA ASP A 24 -11.81 9.97 1.23
C ASP A 24 -10.69 10.63 0.42
N GLU A 25 -10.96 10.81 -0.88
CA GLU A 25 -10.05 11.47 -1.83
C GLU A 25 -9.87 12.96 -1.53
N GLU A 26 -10.77 13.56 -0.74
CA GLU A 26 -10.73 14.98 -0.35
C GLU A 26 -9.83 15.24 0.87
N GLY A 27 -9.32 14.20 1.54
CA GLY A 27 -8.52 14.33 2.76
C GLY A 27 -9.33 14.64 4.03
N GLY A 28 -10.64 14.42 4.01
CA GLY A 28 -11.58 14.74 5.08
C GLY A 28 -11.66 13.70 6.20
N SER A 29 -11.24 12.46 5.95
CA SER A 29 -11.39 11.32 6.87
C SER A 29 -10.20 10.34 6.84
N GLY A 30 -10.24 9.32 7.70
CA GLY A 30 -9.26 8.23 7.70
C GLY A 30 -7.78 8.63 7.77
N LEU A 31 -6.95 7.85 7.09
CA LEU A 31 -5.52 8.08 6.92
C LEU A 31 -5.23 9.36 6.14
N THR A 32 -6.00 9.68 5.09
CA THR A 32 -5.78 10.89 4.27
C THR A 32 -5.88 12.17 5.11
N ARG A 33 -6.85 12.26 6.02
CA ARG A 33 -6.92 13.38 7.00
C ARG A 33 -5.73 13.43 7.93
N GLY A 34 -5.25 12.27 8.37
CA GLY A 34 -4.06 12.16 9.21
C GLY A 34 -2.83 12.74 8.52
N LEU A 35 -2.66 12.44 7.22
CA LEU A 35 -1.58 12.96 6.38
C LEU A 35 -1.64 14.48 6.24
N THR A 36 -2.81 15.05 5.89
CA THR A 36 -2.97 16.51 5.77
C THR A 36 -2.68 17.24 7.07
N ARG A 37 -3.10 16.68 8.22
CA ARG A 37 -2.80 17.25 9.54
C ARG A 37 -1.31 17.18 9.86
N LEU A 38 -0.66 16.06 9.54
CA LEU A 38 0.76 15.89 9.75
C LEU A 38 1.55 16.92 8.94
N GLU A 39 1.24 17.08 7.67
CA GLU A 39 1.83 18.09 6.79
C GLU A 39 1.67 19.51 7.37
N THR A 40 0.44 19.86 7.76
CA THR A 40 0.14 21.17 8.37
C THR A 40 0.95 21.40 9.65
N HIS A 41 0.99 20.42 10.54
CA HIS A 41 1.71 20.56 11.81
C HIS A 41 3.23 20.63 11.63
N LEU A 42 3.78 19.89 10.67
CA LEU A 42 5.20 19.97 10.32
C LEU A 42 5.54 21.34 9.72
N GLY A 43 4.70 21.85 8.79
CA GLY A 43 4.86 23.19 8.23
C GLY A 43 4.88 24.28 9.30
N ASN A 44 3.90 24.26 10.21
CA ASN A 44 3.84 25.20 11.33
C ASN A 44 5.07 25.07 12.25
N ALA A 45 5.50 23.85 12.56
CA ALA A 45 6.66 23.63 13.42
C ALA A 45 7.96 24.15 12.77
N VAL A 46 8.11 24.00 11.45
CA VAL A 46 9.23 24.57 10.68
C VAL A 46 9.22 26.09 10.77
N GLU A 47 8.08 26.72 10.50
CA GLU A 47 7.92 28.18 10.53
C GLU A 47 8.22 28.76 11.92
N GLU A 48 7.58 28.22 12.96
CA GLU A 48 7.73 28.68 14.34
C GLU A 48 9.13 28.41 14.92
N SER A 49 9.82 27.36 14.45
CA SER A 49 11.17 27.05 14.95
C SER A 49 12.22 28.09 14.55
N GLY A 50 12.04 28.77 13.42
CA GLY A 50 13.02 29.71 12.87
C GLY A 50 14.43 29.13 12.68
N SER A 51 14.61 27.80 12.69
CA SER A 51 15.91 27.14 12.80
C SER A 51 16.13 26.15 11.68
N GLY A 52 17.11 26.42 10.82
CA GLY A 52 17.41 25.55 9.66
C GLY A 52 17.73 24.09 10.02
N ILE A 53 18.34 23.84 11.18
CA ILE A 53 18.63 22.47 11.66
C ILE A 53 17.33 21.76 12.05
N VAL A 54 16.40 22.46 12.70
CA VAL A 54 15.09 21.90 13.05
C VAL A 54 14.29 21.65 11.76
N SER A 55 14.34 22.58 10.81
CA SER A 55 13.70 22.40 9.50
C SER A 55 14.21 21.16 8.76
N GLU A 56 15.52 20.94 8.73
CA GLU A 56 16.10 19.75 8.09
C GLU A 56 15.69 18.45 8.79
N ALA A 57 15.68 18.44 10.13
CA ALA A 57 15.27 17.28 10.91
C ALA A 57 13.78 16.94 10.69
N LEU A 58 12.91 17.97 10.70
CA LEU A 58 11.49 17.81 10.42
C LEU A 58 11.23 17.39 8.97
N GLY A 59 12.01 17.88 8.01
CA GLY A 59 11.95 17.45 6.61
C GLY A 59 12.24 15.96 6.44
N ARG A 60 13.32 15.46 7.07
CA ARG A 60 13.64 14.02 7.06
C ARG A 60 12.61 13.17 7.78
N PHE A 61 12.05 13.67 8.88
CA PHE A 61 10.94 13.02 9.55
C PHE A 61 9.71 12.92 8.63
N ALA A 62 9.35 14.03 7.96
CA ALA A 62 8.23 14.08 7.02
C ALA A 62 8.40 13.04 5.91
N GLU A 63 9.56 13.04 5.24
CA GLU A 63 9.88 12.14 4.14
C GLU A 63 9.73 10.67 4.54
N HIS A 64 10.31 10.28 5.69
CA HIS A 64 10.22 8.91 6.17
C HIS A 64 8.77 8.49 6.45
N TYR A 65 8.04 9.29 7.23
CA TYR A 65 6.70 8.90 7.65
C TYR A 65 5.67 9.00 6.53
N PHE A 66 5.79 9.95 5.59
CA PHE A 66 4.94 9.95 4.40
C PHE A 66 5.18 8.72 3.52
N GLY A 67 6.43 8.27 3.39
CA GLY A 67 6.75 7.00 2.72
C GLY A 67 6.10 5.79 3.41
N VAL A 68 6.23 5.69 4.73
CA VAL A 68 5.63 4.60 5.53
C VAL A 68 4.11 4.58 5.40
N LEU A 69 3.46 5.74 5.55
CA LEU A 69 2.00 5.86 5.49
C LEU A 69 1.49 5.59 4.06
N GLY A 70 2.21 6.03 3.03
CA GLY A 70 1.92 5.67 1.64
C GLY A 70 2.02 4.15 1.40
N GLY A 71 3.05 3.50 1.92
CA GLY A 71 3.21 2.04 1.84
C GLY A 71 2.10 1.28 2.57
N MET A 72 1.60 1.80 3.70
CA MET A 72 0.44 1.24 4.40
C MET A 72 -0.83 1.34 3.54
N ALA A 73 -1.07 2.49 2.90
CA ALA A 73 -2.21 2.69 2.01
C ALA A 73 -2.15 1.71 0.83
N GLU A 74 -0.99 1.60 0.19
CA GLU A 74 -0.79 0.71 -0.95
C GLU A 74 -0.97 -0.77 -0.56
N THR A 75 -0.39 -1.19 0.56
CA THR A 75 -0.56 -2.55 1.08
C THR A 75 -2.02 -2.86 1.39
N THR A 76 -2.76 -1.89 1.95
CA THR A 76 -4.19 -2.02 2.23
C THR A 76 -4.99 -2.20 0.93
N LEU A 77 -4.72 -1.37 -0.09
CA LEU A 77 -5.37 -1.48 -1.39
C LEU A 77 -5.10 -2.85 -2.05
N ARG A 78 -3.86 -3.35 -1.99
CA ARG A 78 -3.50 -4.68 -2.50
C ARG A 78 -4.19 -5.80 -1.74
N ALA A 79 -4.28 -5.70 -0.42
CA ALA A 79 -4.95 -6.70 0.42
C ALA A 79 -6.46 -6.75 0.12
N VAL A 80 -7.10 -5.58 0.03
CA VAL A 80 -8.52 -5.45 -0.32
C VAL A 80 -8.79 -5.98 -1.73
N GLY A 81 -7.97 -5.58 -2.71
CA GLY A 81 -8.08 -6.04 -4.09
C GLY A 81 -7.97 -7.56 -4.21
N GLY A 82 -6.94 -8.17 -3.60
CA GLY A 82 -6.78 -9.62 -3.62
C GLY A 82 -7.92 -10.37 -2.92
N ALA A 83 -8.45 -9.83 -1.81
CA ALA A 83 -9.62 -10.42 -1.14
C ALA A 83 -10.89 -10.32 -1.98
N TYR A 84 -11.08 -9.21 -2.70
CA TYR A 84 -12.18 -9.03 -3.65
C TYR A 84 -12.09 -10.03 -4.81
N GLU A 85 -10.92 -10.16 -5.44
CA GLU A 85 -10.67 -11.13 -6.52
C GLU A 85 -10.88 -12.57 -6.05
N ALA A 86 -10.37 -12.92 -4.86
CA ALA A 86 -10.57 -14.23 -4.26
C ALA A 86 -12.06 -14.55 -4.07
N THR A 87 -12.85 -13.57 -3.61
CA THR A 87 -14.29 -13.71 -3.42
C THR A 87 -15.01 -13.90 -4.76
N ASN A 88 -14.64 -13.14 -5.79
CA ASN A 88 -15.22 -13.29 -7.12
C ASN A 88 -14.91 -14.65 -7.73
N HIS A 89 -13.67 -15.15 -7.60
CA HIS A 89 -13.30 -16.48 -8.07
C HIS A 89 -14.04 -17.58 -7.30
N TYR A 90 -14.23 -17.42 -5.99
CA TYR A 90 -15.02 -18.35 -5.18
C TYR A 90 -16.48 -18.40 -5.66
N VAL A 91 -17.12 -17.24 -5.86
CA VAL A 91 -18.50 -17.15 -6.37
C VAL A 91 -18.63 -17.76 -7.77
N ALA A 92 -17.60 -17.64 -8.61
CA ALA A 92 -17.55 -18.27 -9.93
C ALA A 92 -17.25 -19.79 -9.89
N GLY A 93 -17.03 -20.38 -8.71
CA GLY A 93 -16.69 -21.80 -8.54
C GLY A 93 -15.22 -22.15 -8.84
N ASN A 94 -14.37 -21.15 -9.11
CA ASN A 94 -12.96 -21.32 -9.45
C ASN A 94 -12.09 -21.28 -8.17
N LEU A 95 -12.13 -22.38 -7.40
CA LEU A 95 -11.48 -22.46 -6.09
C LEU A 95 -9.95 -22.33 -6.14
N GLU A 96 -9.31 -22.81 -7.21
CA GLU A 96 -7.86 -22.68 -7.39
C GLU A 96 -7.45 -21.21 -7.56
N MET A 97 -8.16 -20.48 -8.43
CA MET A 97 -7.94 -19.04 -8.63
C MET A 97 -8.28 -18.24 -7.39
N ALA A 98 -9.32 -18.64 -6.64
CA ALA A 98 -9.67 -18.02 -5.37
C ALA A 98 -8.53 -18.17 -4.35
N ALA A 99 -7.98 -19.37 -4.19
CA ALA A 99 -6.85 -19.62 -3.32
C ALA A 99 -5.60 -18.84 -3.75
N GLN A 100 -5.33 -18.78 -5.06
CA GLN A 100 -4.19 -18.04 -5.59
C GLN A 100 -4.30 -16.52 -5.34
N ALA A 101 -5.48 -15.94 -5.56
CA ALA A 101 -5.75 -14.53 -5.27
C ALA A 101 -5.60 -14.23 -3.76
N GLN A 102 -6.12 -15.10 -2.89
CA GLN A 102 -5.93 -14.97 -1.45
C GLN A 102 -4.45 -15.01 -1.05
N LEU A 103 -3.66 -15.93 -1.63
CA LEU A 103 -2.22 -16.06 -1.35
C LEU A 103 -1.44 -14.81 -1.77
N ASN A 104 -1.92 -14.09 -2.80
CA ASN A 104 -1.27 -12.90 -3.34
C ASN A 104 -1.79 -11.60 -2.72
N ALA A 105 -2.89 -11.63 -1.96
CA ALA A 105 -3.46 -10.45 -1.31
C ALA A 105 -2.43 -9.76 -0.41
N GLY A 106 -2.23 -8.45 -0.63
CA GLY A 106 -1.31 -7.63 0.16
C GLY A 106 0.19 -7.83 -0.16
N ARG A 107 0.54 -8.74 -1.08
CA ARG A 107 1.91 -8.87 -1.58
C ARG A 107 2.16 -7.84 -2.67
N GLU A 108 3.38 -7.31 -2.71
CA GLU A 108 3.83 -6.57 -3.89
C GLU A 108 3.76 -7.48 -5.13
N PRO A 109 3.36 -6.95 -6.31
CA PRO A 109 3.45 -7.72 -7.54
C PRO A 109 4.90 -8.15 -7.71
N ALA A 110 5.12 -9.45 -7.90
CA ALA A 110 6.46 -9.98 -8.15
C ALA A 110 7.04 -9.18 -9.32
N THR A 111 8.07 -8.39 -9.04
CA THR A 111 8.81 -7.71 -10.09
C THR A 111 9.34 -8.82 -10.96
N GLU A 112 8.79 -8.98 -12.17
CA GLU A 112 9.42 -9.88 -13.15
C GLU A 112 10.87 -9.42 -13.22
N ALA A 113 11.78 -10.31 -12.82
CA ALA A 113 13.19 -10.00 -12.79
C ALA A 113 13.58 -9.56 -14.19
N THR A 114 13.78 -8.26 -14.38
CA THR A 114 14.28 -7.70 -15.62
C THR A 114 15.52 -8.51 -15.95
N PRO A 115 15.58 -9.21 -17.09
CA PRO A 115 16.73 -10.03 -17.42
C PRO A 115 17.94 -9.11 -17.35
N SER A 116 18.87 -9.43 -16.44
CA SER A 116 20.04 -8.61 -16.17
C SER A 116 20.78 -8.33 -17.49
N ALA A 117 20.60 -7.12 -18.00
CA ALA A 117 21.40 -6.60 -19.10
C ALA A 117 22.80 -6.33 -18.55
N GLY A 118 23.68 -7.34 -18.59
CA GLY A 118 24.97 -7.22 -17.92
C GLY A 118 26.01 -8.30 -18.21
N GLY A 119 25.90 -9.05 -19.31
CA GLY A 119 26.95 -9.94 -19.79
C GLY A 119 28.01 -9.21 -20.63
N GLY A 120 28.55 -8.10 -20.12
CA GLY A 120 29.61 -7.35 -20.79
C GLY A 120 30.96 -8.04 -20.65
N GLN A 121 31.39 -8.72 -21.71
CA GLN A 121 32.74 -9.24 -21.91
C GLN A 121 33.78 -8.15 -21.56
N ARG A 122 34.58 -8.36 -20.51
CA ARG A 122 35.71 -7.48 -20.18
C ARG A 122 36.82 -7.66 -21.23
N PRO A 123 37.35 -6.59 -21.85
CA PRO A 123 38.50 -6.73 -22.72
C PRO A 123 39.78 -6.92 -21.90
N HIS A 124 40.56 -7.93 -22.25
CA HIS A 124 41.92 -8.13 -21.74
C HIS A 124 42.82 -7.02 -22.27
N TYR A 125 43.32 -6.15 -21.39
CA TYR A 125 44.49 -5.32 -21.71
C TYR A 125 45.76 -6.12 -21.42
N ARG A 126 46.58 -6.28 -22.46
CA ARG A 126 48.01 -6.58 -22.37
C ARG A 126 48.79 -5.29 -22.19
#